data_AF-A0A258SQK0-F1
#
_entry.id   AF-A0A258SQK0-F1
#
_cell.length_a   1.000
_cell.length_b   1.000
_cell.length_c   1.000
_cell.angle_alpha   90.00
_cell.angle_beta   90.00
_cell.angle_gamma   90.00
#
_symmetry.space_group_name_H-M   'P 1'
#
loop_
_entity.id
_entity.type
_entity.pdbx_description
1 polymer ?
#
loop_
_entity_poly.entity_id
_entity_poly.type
_entity_poly.pdbx_seq_one_letter_code
_entity_poly.pdbx_strand_id
1 'polypeptide(L)'
;MRTLVKAFMFNFLLTVGVSAYANADLPFMQNGISYSDARKTLMDKGWKPIKNANISNSSLYAQDIYDQGLVEVVDCISMELDACIFRFAQKNEVLEIKTESPRLQ
;
A
#
# COMPACT_ATOMS: atom_id res chain seq x y z
N MET A 1 -24.24 -50.00 -40.95
CA MET A 1 -24.14 -48.73 -40.21
C MET A 1 -24.28 -49.00 -38.72
N ARG A 2 -23.17 -49.00 -37.96
CA ARG A 2 -23.12 -48.87 -36.50
C ARG A 2 -21.84 -48.11 -36.19
N THR A 3 -21.96 -46.86 -35.81
CA THR A 3 -20.86 -45.92 -35.57
C THR A 3 -20.24 -46.19 -34.21
N LEU A 4 -18.99 -46.68 -34.22
CA LEU A 4 -18.06 -46.59 -33.09
C LEU A 4 -17.22 -45.32 -33.32
N VAL A 5 -17.51 -44.24 -32.60
CA VAL A 5 -16.61 -43.08 -32.55
C VAL A 5 -16.20 -42.88 -31.10
N LYS A 6 -14.87 -42.93 -30.95
CA LYS A 6 -14.07 -43.03 -29.73
C LYS A 6 -14.27 -41.83 -28.80
N ALA A 7 -14.22 -42.13 -27.51
CA ALA A 7 -14.18 -41.17 -26.41
C ALA A 7 -13.09 -40.09 -26.63
N PHE A 8 -13.51 -38.84 -26.63
CA PHE A 8 -12.63 -37.67 -26.68
C PHE A 8 -12.27 -37.33 -25.22
N MET A 9 -11.10 -37.76 -24.76
CA MET A 9 -10.55 -37.29 -23.48
C MET A 9 -10.21 -35.81 -23.61
N PHE A 10 -11.09 -34.95 -23.08
CA PHE A 10 -10.82 -33.52 -22.95
C PHE A 10 -9.99 -33.33 -21.66
N ASN A 11 -8.67 -33.24 -21.81
CA ASN A 11 -7.77 -32.87 -20.73
C ASN A 11 -8.08 -31.41 -20.32
N PHE A 12 -8.84 -31.26 -19.23
CA PHE A 12 -9.09 -29.99 -18.59
C PHE A 12 -7.83 -29.57 -17.82
N LEU A 13 -6.96 -28.79 -18.48
CA LEU A 13 -5.81 -28.15 -17.84
C LEU A 13 -6.34 -27.11 -16.83
N LEU A 14 -6.44 -27.51 -15.57
CA LEU A 14 -6.65 -26.60 -14.44
C LEU A 14 -5.37 -25.79 -14.24
N THR A 15 -5.26 -24.64 -14.89
CA THR A 15 -4.26 -23.64 -14.52
C THR A 15 -4.62 -23.06 -13.17
N VAL A 16 -3.96 -23.54 -12.13
CA VAL A 16 -4.04 -22.98 -10.78
C VAL A 16 -3.43 -21.58 -10.84
N GLY A 17 -4.27 -20.55 -10.89
CA GLY A 17 -3.85 -19.17 -10.76
C GLY A 17 -3.31 -18.96 -9.36
N VAL A 18 -1.99 -18.94 -9.21
CA VAL A 18 -1.35 -18.60 -7.94
C VAL A 18 -1.50 -17.09 -7.78
N SER A 19 -2.49 -16.67 -7.01
CA SER A 19 -2.62 -15.29 -6.56
C SER A 19 -1.50 -15.01 -5.56
N ALA A 20 -0.34 -14.57 -6.07
CA ALA A 20 0.74 -14.08 -5.22
C ALA A 20 0.33 -12.72 -4.66
N TYR A 21 -0.28 -12.73 -3.47
CA TYR A 21 -0.34 -11.52 -2.64
C TYR A 21 1.06 -11.31 -2.08
N ALA A 22 1.83 -10.41 -2.70
CA ALA A 22 3.12 -10.01 -2.18
C ALA A 22 2.90 -9.12 -0.94
N ASN A 23 2.86 -9.73 0.24
CA ASN A 23 3.25 -9.03 1.46
C ASN A 23 4.75 -8.82 1.36
N ALA A 24 5.17 -7.66 0.84
CA ALA A 24 6.57 -7.27 0.86
C ALA A 24 6.93 -6.96 2.31
N ASP A 25 7.45 -7.95 3.04
CA ASP A 25 8.13 -7.68 4.30
C ASP A 25 9.19 -6.60 4.04
N LEU A 26 9.21 -5.55 4.86
CA LEU A 26 10.19 -4.47 4.82
C LEU A 26 11.26 -4.75 5.88
N PRO A 27 12.26 -5.62 5.62
CA PRO A 27 13.22 -6.06 6.66
C PRO A 27 14.09 -4.92 7.20
N PHE A 28 14.09 -3.76 6.55
CA PHE A 28 14.81 -2.57 6.97
C PHE A 28 13.98 -1.63 7.86
N MET A 29 12.68 -1.90 8.05
CA MET A 29 11.77 -1.05 8.81
C MET A 29 11.57 -1.62 10.22
N GLN A 30 11.78 -0.78 11.22
CA GLN A 30 11.54 -1.13 12.62
C GLN A 30 10.14 -0.66 13.03
N ASN A 31 9.45 -1.48 13.83
CA ASN A 31 8.17 -1.08 14.42
C ASN A 31 8.39 -0.02 15.52
N GLY A 32 7.42 0.86 15.71
CA GLY A 32 7.42 1.85 16.79
C GLY A 32 8.35 3.06 16.60
N ILE A 33 8.93 3.24 15.41
CA ILE A 33 9.68 4.46 15.05
C ILE A 33 8.73 5.60 14.69
N SER A 34 9.20 6.85 14.77
CA SER A 34 8.40 7.99 14.34
C SER A 34 8.18 7.99 12.83
N TYR A 35 7.12 8.67 12.39
CA TYR A 35 6.84 8.79 10.96
C TYR A 35 7.97 9.48 10.20
N SER A 36 8.59 10.51 10.80
CA SER A 36 9.73 11.22 10.20
C SER A 36 10.90 10.27 9.92
N ASP A 37 11.25 9.41 10.88
CA ASP A 37 12.33 8.44 10.73
C ASP A 37 11.98 7.33 9.73
N ALA A 38 10.73 6.86 9.74
CA ALA A 38 10.23 5.91 8.75
C ALA A 38 10.31 6.49 7.33
N ARG A 39 9.83 7.72 7.14
CA ARG A 39 9.86 8.46 5.87
C ARG A 39 11.29 8.62 5.35
N LYS A 40 12.22 9.04 6.21
CA LYS A 40 13.64 9.15 5.85
C LYS A 40 14.20 7.80 5.40
N THR A 41 13.96 6.75 6.19
CA THR A 41 14.44 5.39 5.88
C THR A 41 13.92 4.89 4.54
N LEU A 42 12.64 5.13 4.24
CA LEU A 42 12.04 4.77 2.95
C LEU A 42 12.68 5.50 1.79
N MET A 43 12.84 6.82 1.92
CA MET A 43 13.49 7.64 0.89
C MET A 43 14.94 7.20 0.67
N ASP A 44 15.68 6.89 1.73
CA ASP A 44 17.06 6.37 1.66
C ASP A 44 17.11 4.98 0.99
N LYS A 45 16.02 4.19 1.06
CA LYS A 45 15.86 2.91 0.35
C LYS A 45 15.24 3.06 -1.04
N GLY A 46 15.06 4.29 -1.53
CA GLY A 46 14.60 4.58 -2.89
C GLY A 46 13.08 4.52 -3.07
N TRP A 47 12.30 4.52 -2.00
CA TRP A 47 10.86 4.74 -2.06
C TRP A 47 10.57 6.22 -2.25
N LYS A 48 9.55 6.54 -3.04
CA LYS A 48 9.18 7.92 -3.36
C LYS A 48 7.79 8.25 -2.82
N PRO A 49 7.61 9.41 -2.17
CA PRO A 49 6.29 9.86 -1.74
C PRO A 49 5.37 10.03 -2.95
N ILE A 50 4.14 9.50 -2.86
CA ILE A 50 3.12 9.68 -3.89
C ILE A 50 2.26 10.88 -3.51
N LYS A 51 2.38 11.97 -4.28
CA LYS A 51 1.55 13.16 -4.07
C LYS A 51 0.06 12.81 -4.13
N ASN A 52 -0.68 13.11 -3.07
CA ASN A 52 -2.12 12.95 -3.05
C ASN A 52 -2.81 14.03 -3.91
N ALA A 53 -3.27 13.63 -5.10
CA ALA A 53 -3.96 14.53 -6.03
C ALA A 53 -5.38 14.92 -5.59
N ASN A 54 -5.97 14.18 -4.66
CA ASN A 54 -7.35 14.38 -4.20
C ASN A 54 -7.42 14.82 -2.73
N ILE A 55 -6.37 15.48 -2.23
CA ILE A 55 -6.25 15.86 -0.82
C ILE A 55 -7.44 16.69 -0.31
N SER A 56 -8.08 17.48 -1.18
CA SER A 56 -9.28 18.25 -0.85
C SER A 56 -10.49 17.41 -0.40
N ASN A 57 -10.48 16.11 -0.71
CA ASN A 57 -11.53 15.17 -0.35
C ASN A 57 -11.17 14.33 0.89
N SER A 58 -9.99 14.54 1.47
CA SER A 58 -9.52 13.87 2.69
C SER A 58 -9.94 14.65 3.95
N SER A 59 -9.73 14.07 5.14
CA SER A 59 -10.01 14.75 6.40
C SER A 59 -9.24 16.08 6.53
N LEU A 60 -9.79 17.03 7.30
CA LEU A 60 -9.15 18.33 7.52
C LEU A 60 -7.74 18.18 8.09
N TYR A 61 -7.54 17.21 8.98
CA TYR A 61 -6.21 16.94 9.54
C TYR A 61 -5.21 16.45 8.47
N ALA A 62 -5.66 15.63 7.51
CA ALA A 62 -4.81 15.22 6.39
C ALA A 62 -4.45 16.43 5.49
N GLN A 63 -5.37 17.36 5.28
CA GLN A 63 -5.11 18.60 4.53
C GLN A 63 -4.04 19.45 5.24
N ASP A 64 -4.15 19.63 6.56
CA ASP A 64 -3.15 20.36 7.36
C ASP A 64 -1.76 19.71 7.29
N ILE A 65 -1.69 18.38 7.31
CA ILE A 65 -0.44 17.62 7.19
C ILE A 65 0.16 17.78 5.79
N TYR A 66 -0.68 17.77 4.76
CA TYR A 66 -0.25 17.96 3.38
C TYR A 66 0.35 19.36 3.16
N ASP A 67 -0.27 20.39 3.74
CA ASP A 67 0.19 21.78 3.67
C ASP A 67 1.52 22.00 4.42
N GLN A 68 1.85 21.14 5.38
CA GLN A 68 3.17 21.07 6.03
C GLN A 68 4.24 20.40 5.15
N GLY A 69 3.89 19.95 3.95
CA GLY A 69 4.82 19.39 2.96
C GLY A 69 4.87 17.86 2.93
N LEU A 70 4.07 17.17 3.73
CA LEU A 70 3.92 15.71 3.69
C LEU A 70 2.91 15.32 2.61
N VAL A 71 3.30 15.53 1.35
CA VAL A 71 2.45 15.36 0.17
C VAL A 71 1.92 13.93 -0.02
N GLU A 72 2.57 12.96 0.62
CA GLU A 72 2.20 11.56 0.61
C GLU A 72 1.06 11.17 1.55
N VAL A 73 0.55 12.10 2.36
CA VAL A 73 -0.60 11.84 3.22
C VAL A 73 -1.86 11.59 2.38
N VAL A 74 -2.51 10.46 2.64
CA VAL A 74 -3.73 10.02 1.97
C VAL A 74 -4.94 10.54 2.73
N ASP A 75 -5.03 10.18 4.00
CA ASP A 75 -6.12 10.54 4.89
C ASP A 75 -5.70 10.31 6.35
N CYS A 76 -6.47 10.88 7.27
CA CYS A 76 -6.29 10.68 8.70
C CYS A 76 -7.63 10.45 9.40
N ILE A 77 -7.66 9.53 10.36
CA ILE A 77 -8.82 9.21 11.19
C ILE A 77 -8.71 10.00 12.49
N SER A 78 -9.61 10.96 12.70
CA SER A 78 -9.64 11.84 13.88
C SER A 78 -10.82 11.53 14.80
N MET A 79 -10.92 10.28 15.25
CA MET A 79 -11.94 9.87 16.20
C MET A 79 -11.40 8.90 17.26
N GLU A 80 -10.18 9.12 17.78
CA GLU A 80 -9.57 8.56 19.02
C GLU A 80 -8.13 8.05 18.85
N LEU A 81 -7.74 7.62 17.65
CA LEU A 81 -6.42 7.02 17.38
C LEU A 81 -5.44 7.95 16.66
N ASP A 82 -5.93 9.09 16.15
CA ASP A 82 -5.20 10.06 15.30
C ASP A 82 -4.22 9.38 14.33
N ALA A 83 -4.73 8.37 13.63
CA ALA A 83 -3.98 7.54 12.69
C ALA A 83 -4.00 8.18 11.30
N CYS A 84 -2.84 8.31 10.66
CA CYS A 84 -2.71 8.79 9.30
C CYS A 84 -2.19 7.70 8.37
N ILE A 85 -2.63 7.75 7.13
CA ILE A 85 -2.21 6.85 6.06
C ILE A 85 -1.31 7.63 5.10
N PHE A 86 -0.16 7.07 4.77
CA PHE A 86 0.81 7.66 3.84
C PHE A 86 1.16 6.69 2.72
N ARG A 87 1.39 7.20 1.50
CA ARG A 87 1.66 6.37 0.32
C ARG A 87 3.02 6.61 -0.30
N PHE A 88 3.74 5.52 -0.52
CA PHE A 88 5.02 5.52 -1.21
C PHE A 88 5.00 4.56 -2.39
N ALA A 89 5.75 4.88 -3.44
CA ALA A 89 5.95 4.01 -4.59
C ALA A 89 7.41 3.64 -4.74
N GLN A 90 7.66 2.39 -5.12
CA GLN A 90 8.96 1.94 -5.62
C GLN A 90 8.73 0.96 -6.77
N LYS A 91 9.28 1.28 -7.94
CA LYS A 91 9.09 0.49 -9.18
C LYS A 91 7.59 0.28 -9.46
N ASN A 92 7.08 -0.95 -9.30
CA ASN A 92 5.69 -1.33 -9.54
C ASN A 92 4.92 -1.63 -8.23
N GLU A 93 5.51 -1.28 -7.09
CA GLU A 93 4.94 -1.53 -5.78
C GLU A 93 4.49 -0.22 -5.13
N VAL A 94 3.36 -0.28 -4.44
CA VAL A 94 2.82 0.80 -3.62
C VAL A 94 2.77 0.31 -2.18
N LEU A 95 3.36 1.10 -1.28
CA LEU A 95 3.35 0.88 0.15
C LEU A 95 2.42 1.88 0.81
N GLU A 96 1.53 1.38 1.66
CA GLU A 96 0.75 2.20 2.58
C GLU A 96 1.28 2.03 4.00
N ILE A 97 1.54 3.16 4.66
CA ILE A 97 2.02 3.21 6.04
C ILE A 97 0.90 3.80 6.88
N LYS A 98 0.58 3.13 7.98
CA LYS A 98 -0.40 3.61 8.94
C LYS A 98 0.31 3.96 10.23
N THR A 99 0.12 5.17 10.72
CA THR A 99 0.57 5.56 12.06
C THR A 99 -0.51 5.23 13.08
N GLU A 100 -0.13 4.93 14.32
CA GLU A 100 -1.06 4.63 15.43
C GLU A 100 -1.06 5.76 16.49
N SER A 101 -0.59 6.97 16.16
CA SER A 101 -0.50 8.08 17.12
C SER A 101 -0.65 9.48 16.49
N PRO A 102 -1.13 10.47 17.27
CA PRO A 102 -1.33 11.86 16.84
C PRO A 102 -0.06 12.63 16.47
N ARG A 103 1.11 12.19 16.95
CA ARG A 103 2.36 12.94 16.78
C ARG A 103 3.18 12.31 15.66
N LEU A 104 3.33 13.05 14.56
CA LEU A 104 4.25 12.73 13.45
C LEU A 104 5.72 13.05 13.77
N GLN A 105 6.07 13.29 15.04
CA GLN A 105 7.40 13.66 15.52
C GLN A 105 8.23 12.42 15.87
#